data_AF-A0A399HQQ0-F1
#
_entry.id   AF-A0A399HQQ0-F1
#
_cell.length_a   1.000
_cell.length_b   1.000
_cell.length_c   1.000
_cell.angle_alpha   90.00
_cell.angle_beta   90.00
_cell.angle_gamma   90.00
#
_symmetry.space_group_name_H-M   'P 1'
#
loop_
_entity.id
_entity.type
_entity.pdbx_description
1 polymer ?
#
loop_
_entity_poly.entity_id
_entity_poly.type
_entity_poly.pdbx_seq_one_letter_code
_entity_poly.pdbx_strand_id
1 'polypeptide(L)'
;MANMTGNPFIGYKLPIVKAHDDIYKRFENGSSYGTQRRFVRAMQQYTLGVAHHVGHFTTDHIPSLQEMLSTRQLSVGVAPLYHLVEYAHEIVLPDEVFEHPVIQALERLGADFVILSNDILSYRKEECEGCPFNMTAVCRLAGHSAQEAFDILDSLLEQRYI
;
A
#
# COMPACT_ATOMS: atom_id res chain seq x y z
N MET A 1 20.04 -10.37 -13.91
CA MET A 1 19.26 -9.12 -14.05
C MET A 1 19.44 -8.31 -12.79
N ALA A 2 19.78 -7.02 -12.92
CA ALA A 2 19.84 -6.10 -11.79
C ALA A 2 18.48 -6.07 -11.06
N ASN A 3 18.48 -5.73 -9.78
CA ASN A 3 17.25 -5.37 -9.08
C ASN A 3 16.80 -3.96 -9.53
N MET A 4 15.64 -3.49 -9.06
CA MET A 4 15.12 -2.15 -9.39
C MET A 4 16.08 -1.01 -9.07
N THR A 5 17.07 -1.20 -8.19
CA THR A 5 18.05 -0.18 -7.82
C THR A 5 19.34 -0.25 -8.65
N GLY A 6 19.35 -1.00 -9.77
CA GLY A 6 20.51 -1.16 -10.63
C GLY A 6 21.62 -2.07 -10.07
N ASN A 7 21.41 -2.68 -8.89
CA ASN A 7 22.42 -3.53 -8.26
C ASN A 7 22.34 -4.97 -8.80
N PRO A 8 23.48 -5.63 -9.06
CA PRO A 8 23.49 -7.01 -9.50
C PRO A 8 22.95 -7.92 -8.38
N PHE A 9 21.93 -8.71 -8.70
CA PHE A 9 21.43 -9.76 -7.81
C PHE A 9 22.20 -11.07 -8.08
N ILE A 10 22.81 -11.63 -7.03
CA ILE A 10 23.54 -12.90 -7.08
C ILE A 10 22.71 -13.96 -6.37
N GLY A 11 22.29 -15.00 -7.11
CA GLY A 11 21.52 -16.13 -6.56
C GLY A 11 20.32 -16.53 -7.42
N TYR A 12 19.51 -17.44 -6.90
CA TYR A 12 18.28 -17.88 -7.56
C TYR A 12 17.15 -16.88 -7.35
N LYS A 13 16.55 -16.40 -8.45
CA LYS A 13 15.32 -15.60 -8.40
C LYS A 13 14.09 -16.50 -8.50
N LEU A 14 13.18 -16.36 -7.53
CA LEU A 14 11.86 -16.99 -7.58
C LEU A 14 11.10 -16.56 -8.85
N PRO A 15 10.20 -17.41 -9.40
CA PRO A 15 9.41 -17.06 -10.59
C PRO A 15 8.65 -15.73 -10.46
N ILE A 16 8.07 -15.45 -9.29
CA ILE A 16 7.36 -14.20 -9.03
C ILE A 16 8.28 -12.96 -9.11
N VAL A 17 9.54 -13.09 -8.66
CA VAL A 17 10.54 -12.01 -8.75
C VAL A 17 10.96 -11.80 -10.21
N LYS A 18 11.07 -12.87 -11.00
CA LYS A 18 11.34 -12.76 -12.44
C LYS A 18 10.21 -12.05 -13.20
N ALA A 19 8.96 -12.36 -12.87
CA ALA A 19 7.79 -11.71 -13.45
C ALA A 19 7.75 -10.21 -13.08
N HIS A 20 8.02 -9.90 -11.81
CA HIS A 20 8.18 -8.52 -11.35
C HIS A 20 9.29 -7.78 -12.12
N ASP A 21 10.48 -8.36 -12.26
CA ASP A 21 11.59 -7.74 -12.98
C ASP A 21 11.28 -7.46 -14.45
N ASP A 22 10.53 -8.36 -15.11
CA ASP A 22 10.07 -8.16 -16.49
C ASP A 22 9.10 -6.98 -16.60
N ILE A 23 8.13 -6.88 -15.69
CA ILE A 23 7.19 -5.76 -15.63
C ILE A 23 7.95 -4.45 -15.40
N TYR A 24 8.86 -4.42 -14.42
CA TYR A 24 9.66 -3.24 -14.13
C TYR A 24 10.52 -2.83 -15.33
N LYS A 25 11.14 -3.77 -16.05
CA LYS A 25 11.92 -3.45 -17.25
C LYS A 25 11.08 -2.77 -18.34
N ARG A 26 9.83 -3.19 -18.53
CA ARG A 26 8.91 -2.56 -19.48
C ARG A 26 8.49 -1.15 -19.03
N PHE A 27 8.26 -0.99 -17.73
CA PHE A 27 7.96 0.31 -17.12
C PHE A 27 9.15 1.27 -17.23
N GLU A 28 10.36 0.84 -16.89
CA GLU A 28 11.62 1.61 -16.97
C GLU A 28 11.84 2.15 -18.39
N ASN A 29 11.64 1.31 -19.41
CA ASN A 29 11.84 1.72 -20.80
C ASN A 29 10.86 2.81 -21.30
N GLY A 30 9.71 3.00 -20.66
CA GLY A 30 8.69 3.97 -21.09
C GLY A 30 8.33 5.03 -20.06
N SER A 31 9.11 5.18 -18.98
CA SER A 31 8.86 6.17 -17.93
C SER A 31 10.02 7.14 -17.78
N SER A 32 9.74 8.35 -17.28
CA SER A 32 10.78 9.33 -16.96
C SER A 32 11.60 8.89 -15.74
N TYR A 33 12.84 9.36 -15.64
CA TYR A 33 13.72 9.04 -14.50
C TYR A 33 13.09 9.41 -13.13
N GLY A 34 12.36 10.53 -13.06
CA GLY A 34 11.64 10.92 -11.85
C GLY A 34 10.59 9.89 -11.44
N THR A 35 9.77 9.44 -12.41
CA THR A 35 8.73 8.42 -12.21
C THR A 35 9.35 7.08 -11.79
N GLN A 36 10.45 6.67 -12.43
CA GLN A 36 11.18 5.45 -12.08
C GLN A 36 11.65 5.51 -10.62
N ARG A 37 12.33 6.59 -10.23
CA ARG A 37 12.85 6.76 -8.87
C ARG A 37 11.74 6.70 -7.82
N ARG A 38 10.59 7.34 -8.08
CA ARG A 38 9.45 7.34 -7.16
C ARG A 38 8.80 5.94 -7.08
N PHE A 39 8.62 5.25 -8.21
CA PHE A 39 8.14 3.87 -8.22
C PHE A 39 9.02 2.91 -7.42
N VAL A 40 10.35 2.97 -7.63
CA VAL A 40 11.29 2.13 -6.88
C VAL A 40 11.21 2.40 -5.38
N ARG A 41 11.12 3.67 -4.98
CA ARG A 41 10.94 4.06 -3.57
C ARG A 41 9.62 3.52 -3.00
N ALA A 42 8.51 3.69 -3.71
CA ALA A 42 7.20 3.21 -3.29
C ALA A 42 7.18 1.68 -3.14
N MET A 43 7.80 0.94 -4.06
CA MET A 43 7.92 -0.52 -3.98
C MET A 43 8.80 -0.99 -2.81
N GLN A 44 9.89 -0.27 -2.52
CA GLN A 44 10.70 -0.53 -1.33
C GLN A 44 9.90 -0.31 -0.05
N GLN A 45 9.16 0.80 0.05
CA GLN A 45 8.30 1.08 1.19
C GLN A 45 7.19 0.03 1.33
N TYR A 46 6.60 -0.40 0.22
CA TYR A 46 5.60 -1.47 0.20
C TYR A 46 6.13 -2.78 0.75
N THR A 47 7.26 -3.26 0.21
CA THR A 47 7.87 -4.52 0.66
C THR A 47 8.31 -4.47 2.13
N LEU A 48 8.86 -3.34 2.59
CA LEU A 48 9.17 -3.12 4.00
C LEU A 48 7.91 -3.09 4.88
N GLY A 49 6.85 -2.42 4.42
CA GLY A 49 5.55 -2.37 5.10
C GLY A 49 4.92 -3.75 5.25
N VAL A 50 4.94 -4.56 4.19
CA VAL A 50 4.48 -5.95 4.22
C VAL A 50 5.31 -6.79 5.20
N ALA A 51 6.65 -6.66 5.19
CA ALA A 51 7.51 -7.38 6.12
C ALA A 51 7.25 -6.97 7.59
N HIS A 52 7.09 -5.67 7.85
CA HIS A 52 6.75 -5.13 9.15
C HIS A 52 5.40 -5.64 9.65
N HIS A 53 4.39 -5.64 8.77
CA HIS A 53 3.06 -6.18 9.03
C HIS A 53 3.15 -7.66 9.40
N VAL A 54 3.75 -8.49 8.56
CA VAL A 54 3.88 -9.94 8.83
C VAL A 54 4.62 -10.18 10.15
N GLY A 55 5.67 -9.42 10.44
CA GLY A 55 6.40 -9.52 11.70
C GLY A 55 5.55 -9.16 12.93
N HIS A 56 4.84 -8.04 12.91
CA HIS A 56 4.01 -7.61 14.04
C HIS A 56 2.85 -8.57 14.33
N PHE A 57 2.24 -9.16 13.30
CA PHE A 57 1.12 -10.08 13.48
C PHE A 57 1.52 -11.48 13.97
N THR A 58 2.82 -11.74 14.13
CA THR A 58 3.30 -12.93 14.87
C THR A 58 3.42 -12.69 16.38
N THR A 59 3.07 -11.50 16.87
CA THR A 59 3.11 -11.13 18.30
C THR A 59 1.70 -11.05 18.89
N ASP A 60 1.53 -11.31 20.19
CA ASP A 60 0.24 -11.25 20.91
C ASP A 60 -0.31 -9.81 21.10
N HIS A 61 0.15 -8.85 20.29
CA HIS A 61 -0.23 -7.45 20.39
C HIS A 61 -1.36 -7.10 19.42
N ILE A 62 -2.44 -6.53 19.94
CA ILE A 62 -3.52 -5.94 19.12
C ILE A 62 -3.14 -4.47 18.86
N PRO A 63 -2.88 -4.06 17.61
CA PRO A 63 -2.55 -2.67 17.30
C PRO A 63 -3.75 -1.76 17.52
N SER A 64 -3.51 -0.50 17.85
CA SER A 64 -4.54 0.54 17.77
C SER A 64 -4.96 0.79 16.32
N LEU A 65 -6.13 1.40 16.13
CA LEU A 65 -6.65 1.72 14.80
C LEU A 65 -5.68 2.62 13.99
N GLN A 66 -5.02 3.56 14.66
CA GLN A 66 -4.04 4.45 14.03
C GLN A 66 -2.75 3.72 13.64
N GLU A 67 -2.27 2.79 14.48
CA GLU A 67 -1.10 1.96 14.17
C GLU A 67 -1.39 1.01 13.01
N MET A 68 -2.59 0.43 12.98
CA MET A 68 -3.06 -0.39 11.87
C MET A 68 -3.12 0.43 10.58
N LEU A 69 -3.75 1.61 10.61
CA LEU A 69 -3.84 2.48 9.43
C LEU A 69 -2.45 2.85 8.89
N SER A 70 -1.53 3.22 9.78
CA SER A 70 -0.15 3.58 9.40
C SER A 70 0.59 2.40 8.75
N THR A 71 0.40 1.19 9.30
CA THR A 71 0.97 -0.04 8.73
C THR A 71 0.33 -0.40 7.39
N ARG A 72 -0.99 -0.20 7.27
CA ARG A 72 -1.79 -0.41 6.07
C ARG A 72 -1.40 0.52 4.94
N GLN A 73 -1.17 1.81 5.22
CA GLN A 73 -0.70 2.80 4.24
C GLN A 73 0.59 2.38 3.54
N LEU A 74 1.48 1.67 4.25
CA LEU A 74 2.69 1.11 3.66
C LEU A 74 2.42 -0.22 2.94
N SER A 75 1.58 -1.10 3.49
CA SER A 75 1.43 -2.49 3.03
C SER A 75 0.26 -2.75 2.07
N VAL A 76 -0.57 -1.76 1.75
CA VAL A 76 -1.72 -1.94 0.82
C VAL A 76 -1.30 -2.04 -0.65
N GLY A 77 -0.08 -1.58 -0.99
CA GLY A 77 0.45 -1.65 -2.35
C GLY A 77 -0.16 -0.67 -3.35
N VAL A 78 -0.87 0.36 -2.88
CA VAL A 78 -1.52 1.39 -3.71
C VAL A 78 -0.51 2.43 -4.19
N ALA A 79 0.40 2.88 -3.33
CA ALA A 79 1.34 3.96 -3.67
C ALA A 79 2.17 3.70 -4.96
N PRO A 80 2.71 2.48 -5.19
CA PRO A 80 3.39 2.17 -6.45
C PRO A 80 2.52 2.33 -7.71
N LEU A 81 1.19 2.16 -7.60
CA LEU A 81 0.27 2.22 -8.73
C LEU A 81 0.11 3.64 -9.27
N TYR A 82 0.26 4.67 -8.44
CA TYR A 82 0.15 6.05 -8.91
C TYR A 82 1.21 6.40 -9.96
N HIS A 83 2.41 5.84 -9.85
CA HIS A 83 3.46 6.02 -10.85
C HIS A 83 3.19 5.26 -12.15
N LEU A 84 2.39 4.19 -12.10
CA LEU A 84 1.91 3.53 -13.32
C LEU A 84 0.89 4.38 -14.07
N VAL A 85 0.18 5.31 -13.40
CA VAL A 85 -0.69 6.29 -14.06
C VAL A 85 0.14 7.26 -14.90
N GLU A 86 1.26 7.76 -14.37
CA GLU A 86 2.19 8.61 -15.13
C GLU A 86 2.70 7.89 -16.38
N TYR A 87 3.09 6.63 -16.24
CA TYR A 87 3.51 5.77 -17.35
C TYR A 87 2.39 5.54 -18.38
N ALA A 88 1.20 5.13 -17.94
CA ALA A 88 0.10 4.76 -18.82
C ALA A 88 -0.45 5.94 -19.65
N HIS A 89 -0.31 7.16 -19.13
CA HIS A 89 -0.78 8.38 -19.78
C HIS A 89 0.36 9.23 -20.39
N GLU A 90 1.59 8.71 -20.40
CA GLU A 90 2.77 9.42 -20.92
C GLU A 90 2.98 10.80 -20.26
N ILE A 91 2.62 10.92 -18.98
CA ILE A 91 2.75 12.15 -18.20
C ILE A 91 4.16 12.21 -17.61
N VAL A 92 4.86 13.31 -17.84
CA VAL A 92 6.14 13.61 -17.19
C VAL A 92 5.91 14.65 -16.11
N LEU A 93 5.63 14.21 -14.89
CA LEU A 93 5.39 15.12 -13.76
C LEU A 93 6.71 15.59 -13.14
N PRO A 94 6.98 16.91 -13.08
CA PRO A 94 8.13 17.45 -12.38
C PRO A 94 8.10 17.10 -10.89
N ASP A 95 9.27 16.92 -10.29
CA ASP A 95 9.37 16.52 -8.88
C ASP A 95 8.73 17.55 -7.95
N GLU A 96 8.91 18.85 -8.21
CA GLU A 96 8.32 19.92 -7.42
C GLU A 96 6.78 19.92 -7.45
N VAL A 97 6.18 19.40 -8.52
CA VAL A 97 4.73 19.25 -8.61
C VAL A 97 4.29 18.00 -7.84
N PHE A 98 5.00 16.88 -8.00
CA PHE A 98 4.70 15.65 -7.27
C PHE A 98 4.83 15.85 -5.74
N GLU A 99 5.90 16.52 -5.31
CA GLU A 99 6.19 16.80 -3.90
C GLU A 99 5.35 17.97 -3.35
N HIS A 100 4.51 18.61 -4.18
CA HIS A 100 3.62 19.66 -3.72
C HIS A 100 2.69 19.10 -2.62
N PRO A 101 2.53 19.79 -1.48
CA PRO A 101 1.78 19.26 -0.33
C PRO A 101 0.36 18.79 -0.66
N VAL A 102 -0.31 19.45 -1.61
CA VAL A 102 -1.65 19.05 -2.08
C VAL A 102 -1.61 17.71 -2.83
N ILE A 103 -0.62 17.48 -3.70
CA ILE A 103 -0.49 16.20 -4.41
C ILE A 103 -0.17 15.07 -3.43
N GLN A 104 0.75 15.33 -2.50
CA GLN A 104 1.08 14.38 -1.42
C GLN A 104 -0.11 14.11 -0.49
N ALA A 105 -1.01 15.07 -0.29
CA ALA A 105 -2.24 14.86 0.47
C ALA A 105 -3.23 13.99 -0.33
N LEU A 106 -3.42 14.28 -1.62
CA LEU A 106 -4.29 13.48 -2.49
C LEU A 106 -3.82 12.03 -2.61
N GLU A 107 -2.51 11.79 -2.71
CA GLU A 107 -1.93 10.44 -2.74
C GLU A 107 -2.30 9.64 -1.48
N ARG A 108 -2.16 10.27 -0.31
CA ARG A 108 -2.49 9.70 1.00
C ARG A 108 -3.99 9.46 1.15
N LEU A 109 -4.82 10.44 0.80
CA LEU A 109 -6.29 10.31 0.84
C LEU A 109 -6.76 9.17 -0.09
N GLY A 110 -6.23 9.09 -1.30
CA GLY A 110 -6.55 8.01 -2.24
C GLY A 110 -6.16 6.63 -1.70
N ALA A 111 -5.03 6.51 -1.02
CA ALA A 111 -4.62 5.27 -0.39
C ALA A 111 -5.57 4.90 0.77
N ASP A 112 -5.94 5.86 1.61
CA ASP A 112 -6.90 5.67 2.71
C ASP A 112 -8.27 5.21 2.19
N PHE A 113 -8.76 5.80 1.09
CA PHE A 113 -9.99 5.37 0.43
C PHE A 113 -9.95 3.89 0.04
N VAL A 114 -8.85 3.46 -0.60
CA VAL A 114 -8.69 2.07 -1.01
C VAL A 114 -8.58 1.15 0.20
N ILE A 115 -7.80 1.51 1.22
CA ILE A 115 -7.63 0.72 2.44
C ILE A 115 -8.96 0.50 3.14
N LEU A 116 -9.66 1.59 3.46
CA LEU A 116 -10.90 1.54 4.25
C LEU A 116 -12.01 0.82 3.48
N SER A 117 -12.16 1.11 2.18
CA SER A 117 -13.17 0.43 1.34
C SER A 117 -12.86 -1.05 1.17
N ASN A 118 -11.58 -1.41 0.97
CA ASN A 118 -11.16 -2.81 0.88
C ASN A 118 -11.50 -3.54 2.17
N ASP A 119 -11.22 -2.95 3.34
CA ASP A 119 -11.38 -3.61 4.64
C ASP A 119 -12.83 -3.81 5.04
N ILE A 120 -13.68 -2.86 4.70
CA ILE A 120 -15.13 -3.00 4.85
C ILE A 120 -15.61 -4.18 4.00
N LEU A 121 -15.21 -4.24 2.73
CA LEU A 121 -15.72 -5.22 1.78
C LEU A 121 -15.11 -6.62 1.97
N SER A 122 -13.85 -6.71 2.41
CA SER A 122 -13.12 -7.97 2.56
C SER A 122 -13.26 -8.61 3.93
N TYR A 123 -13.74 -7.89 4.96
CA TYR A 123 -13.73 -8.35 6.35
C TYR A 123 -14.29 -9.76 6.54
N ARG A 124 -15.47 -10.07 5.98
CA ARG A 124 -16.09 -11.39 6.17
C ARG A 124 -15.23 -12.53 5.63
N LYS A 125 -14.57 -12.30 4.50
CA LYS A 125 -13.65 -13.27 3.89
C LYS A 125 -12.43 -13.46 4.78
N GLU A 126 -11.81 -12.35 5.20
CA GLU A 126 -10.59 -12.36 6.00
C GLU A 126 -10.81 -12.92 7.41
N GLU A 127 -11.95 -12.66 8.03
CA GLU A 127 -12.37 -13.28 9.30
C GLU A 127 -12.45 -14.81 9.17
N CYS A 128 -13.03 -15.32 8.08
CA CYS A 128 -13.10 -16.76 7.82
C CYS A 128 -11.71 -17.38 7.55
N GLU A 129 -10.77 -16.62 7.00
CA GLU A 129 -9.39 -17.04 6.77
C GLU A 129 -8.51 -16.91 8.03
N GLY A 130 -9.05 -16.35 9.12
CA GLY A 130 -8.28 -16.06 10.33
C GLY A 130 -7.20 -14.99 10.09
N CYS A 131 -7.44 -14.08 9.14
CA CYS A 131 -6.56 -12.95 8.85
C CYS A 131 -7.01 -11.73 9.68
N PRO A 132 -6.33 -11.40 10.79
CA PRO A 132 -6.69 -10.25 11.62
C PRO A 132 -6.21 -8.92 11.04
N PHE A 133 -5.54 -8.94 9.88
CA PHE A 133 -5.04 -7.75 9.24
C PHE A 133 -6.16 -7.04 8.48
N ASN A 134 -7.03 -6.36 9.22
CA ASN A 134 -8.16 -5.61 8.71
C ASN A 134 -8.55 -4.55 9.74
N MET A 135 -8.83 -3.33 9.28
CA MET A 135 -9.26 -2.23 10.14
C MET A 135 -10.52 -2.59 10.95
N THR A 136 -11.48 -3.28 10.33
CA THR A 136 -12.68 -3.82 10.99
C THR A 136 -12.28 -4.85 12.04
N ALA A 137 -11.36 -5.77 11.71
CA ALA A 137 -10.91 -6.80 12.66
C ALA A 137 -10.25 -6.19 13.89
N VAL A 138 -9.48 -5.11 13.75
CA VAL A 138 -8.87 -4.40 14.89
C VAL A 138 -9.94 -3.84 15.83
N CYS A 139 -10.97 -3.19 15.30
CA CYS A 139 -12.09 -2.72 16.12
C CYS A 139 -12.78 -3.87 16.85
N ARG A 140 -12.97 -5.01 16.19
CA ARG A 140 -13.59 -6.21 16.76
C ARG A 140 -12.75 -6.82 17.88
N LEU A 141 -11.44 -6.90 17.68
CA LEU A 141 -10.46 -7.36 18.67
C LEU A 141 -10.37 -6.41 19.88
N ALA A 142 -10.62 -5.12 19.67
CA ALA A 142 -10.73 -4.12 20.75
C ALA A 142 -12.07 -4.19 21.52
N GLY A 143 -12.99 -5.09 21.14
CA GLY A 143 -14.24 -5.35 21.86
C GLY A 143 -15.49 -4.73 21.24
N HIS A 144 -15.40 -4.07 20.08
CA HIS A 144 -16.56 -3.52 19.40
C HIS A 144 -17.44 -4.61 18.76
N SER A 145 -18.75 -4.36 18.72
CA SER A 145 -19.68 -5.14 17.90
C SER A 145 -19.36 -5.00 16.42
N ALA A 146 -19.95 -5.86 15.58
CA ALA A 146 -19.74 -5.79 14.13
C ALA A 146 -20.23 -4.45 13.58
N GLN A 147 -21.42 -4.02 13.99
CA GLN A 147 -22.00 -2.76 13.56
C GLN A 147 -21.12 -1.57 13.97
N GLU A 148 -20.70 -1.48 15.24
CA GLU A 148 -19.83 -0.40 15.71
C GLU A 148 -18.50 -0.35 14.96
N ALA A 149 -17.90 -1.51 14.64
CA ALA A 149 -16.67 -1.56 13.86
C ALA A 149 -16.89 -0.98 12.45
N PHE A 150 -17.97 -1.36 11.77
CA PHE A 150 -18.31 -0.79 10.46
C PHE A 150 -18.62 0.70 10.53
N ASP A 151 -19.36 1.16 11.54
CA ASP A 151 -19.69 2.59 11.74
C ASP A 151 -18.43 3.45 11.97
N ILE A 152 -17.46 2.92 12.72
CA ILE A 152 -16.15 3.58 12.93
C ILE A 152 -15.40 3.73 11.61
N LEU A 153 -15.34 2.66 10.80
CA LEU A 153 -14.64 2.69 9.51
C LEU A 153 -15.36 3.60 8.50
N ASP A 154 -16.69 3.58 8.50
CA ASP A 154 -17.49 4.46 7.65
C ASP A 154 -17.26 5.93 8.02
N SER A 155 -17.24 6.27 9.32
CA SER A 155 -16.89 7.60 9.80
C SER A 155 -15.47 8.03 9.38
N LEU A 156 -14.50 7.12 9.42
CA LEU A 156 -13.14 7.39 8.95
C LEU A 156 -13.10 7.63 7.44
N LEU A 157 -13.89 6.90 6.67
CA LEU A 157 -14.03 7.04 5.22
C LEU A 157 -14.68 8.37 4.87
N GLU A 158 -15.76 8.75 5.55
CA GLU A 158 -16.45 10.04 5.41
C GLU A 158 -15.49 11.23 5.64
N GLN A 159 -14.63 11.14 6.65
CA GLN A 159 -13.60 12.16 6.92
C GLN A 159 -12.58 12.33 5.79
N ARG A 160 -12.47 11.40 4.84
CA ARG A 160 -11.58 11.53 3.68
C ARG A 160 -12.23 12.25 2.49
N TYR A 161 -13.56 12.43 2.51
CA TYR A 161 -14.29 13.16 1.47
C TYR A 161 -14.32 14.69 1.69
N ILE A 162 -14.03 15.16 2.91
CA ILE A 162 -14.17 16.56 3.35
C ILE A 162 -12.79 17.21 3.43
#